data_AF-A0A3C1YQ89-F1
#
_entry.id   AF-A0A3C1YQ89-F1
#
_cell.length_a   1.000
_cell.length_b   1.000
_cell.length_c   1.000
_cell.angle_alpha   90.00
_cell.angle_beta   90.00
_cell.angle_gamma   90.00
#
_symmetry.space_group_name_H-M   'P 1'
#
loop_
_entity.id
_entity.type
_entity.pdbx_description
1 polymer ?
#
loop_
_entity_poly.entity_id
_entity_poly.type
_entity_poly.pdbx_seq_one_letter_code
_entity_poly.pdbx_strand_id
1 'polypeptide(L)'
;MNFLNRLSEFFAFTKNEQKVFFFLALIMLAGVAVKVYKAYIIPSGAPNFNYSVSDSIFTARSQLMANDTVDKNNGMVTGKKINLNSASKTELMSLPGIGEAMADRIIMHRDKKGKFKTINELRTIKGIGENKFKKLKPYIEVQ
;
A
#
# COMPACT_ATOMS: atom_id res chain seq x y z
N MET A 1 3.05 19.83 -52.71
CA MET A 1 2.41 18.50 -52.75
C MET A 1 2.35 17.96 -51.33
N ASN A 2 1.14 17.84 -50.78
CA ASN A 2 0.95 17.36 -49.40
C ASN A 2 1.46 15.92 -49.29
N PHE A 3 2.28 15.65 -48.27
CA PHE A 3 2.75 14.30 -47.92
C PHE A 3 1.60 13.27 -47.87
N LEU A 4 0.41 13.74 -47.46
CA LEU A 4 -0.84 12.98 -47.43
C LEU A 4 -1.22 12.37 -48.78
N ASN A 5 -0.96 13.07 -49.89
CA ASN A 5 -1.32 12.62 -51.23
C ASN A 5 -0.34 11.56 -51.76
N ARG A 6 0.93 11.61 -51.34
CA ARG A 6 1.95 10.63 -51.72
C ARG A 6 1.79 9.30 -50.96
N LEU A 7 1.30 9.36 -49.73
CA LEU A 7 1.08 8.17 -48.91
C LEU A 7 -0.15 7.36 -49.37
N SER A 8 -1.20 8.04 -49.87
CA SER A 8 -2.37 7.35 -50.44
C SER A 8 -2.07 6.66 -51.77
N GLU A 9 -1.17 7.23 -52.59
CA GLU A 9 -0.76 6.61 -53.85
C GLU A 9 0.09 5.35 -53.63
N PHE A 10 0.90 5.30 -52.57
CA PHE A 10 1.80 4.18 -52.31
C PHE A 10 1.10 2.95 -51.72
N PHE A 11 -0.01 3.15 -50.99
CA PHE A 11 -0.71 2.07 -50.28
C PHE A 11 -2.15 1.82 -50.74
N ALA A 12 -2.65 2.57 -51.74
CA ALA A 12 -4.04 2.49 -52.22
C ALA A 12 -5.11 2.57 -51.11
N PHE A 13 -4.80 3.19 -49.97
CA PHE A 13 -5.73 3.31 -48.85
C PHE A 13 -6.77 4.40 -49.08
N THR A 14 -7.99 4.12 -48.66
CA THR A 14 -9.07 5.10 -48.68
C THR A 14 -8.83 6.18 -47.62
N LYS A 15 -9.43 7.37 -47.81
CA LYS A 15 -9.31 8.50 -46.87
C LYS A 15 -9.72 8.15 -45.43
N ASN A 16 -10.62 7.18 -45.27
CA ASN A 16 -11.09 6.73 -43.96
C ASN A 16 -10.10 5.76 -43.30
N GLU A 17 -9.48 4.85 -44.05
CA GLU A 17 -8.43 3.95 -43.54
C GLU A 17 -7.18 4.71 -43.10
N GLN A 18 -6.81 5.76 -43.84
CA GLN A 18 -5.69 6.62 -43.45
C GLN A 18 -5.91 7.26 -42.08
N LYS A 19 -7.15 7.68 -41.77
CA LYS A 19 -7.50 8.22 -40.45
C LYS A 19 -7.40 7.16 -39.35
N VAL A 20 -7.81 5.91 -39.63
CA VAL A 20 -7.68 4.79 -38.70
C VAL A 20 -6.20 4.48 -38.42
N PHE A 21 -5.35 4.50 -39.45
CA PHE A 21 -3.92 4.28 -39.29
C PHE A 21 -3.27 5.35 -38.40
N PHE A 22 -3.59 6.62 -38.61
CA PHE A 22 -3.09 7.70 -37.76
C PHE A 22 -3.61 7.60 -36.31
N PHE A 23 -4.86 7.19 -36.13
CA PHE A 23 -5.42 6.96 -34.80
C PHE A 23 -4.67 5.84 -34.07
N LEU A 24 -4.39 4.71 -34.75
CA LEU A 24 -3.60 3.62 -34.21
C LEU A 24 -2.15 4.03 -33.91
N ALA A 25 -1.52 4.78 -34.83
CA ALA A 25 -0.16 5.28 -34.64
C ALA A 25 -0.08 6.21 -33.42
N LEU A 26 -1.07 7.07 -33.20
CA LEU A 26 -1.12 7.98 -32.05
C LEU A 26 -1.27 7.22 -30.71
N ILE A 27 -2.12 6.19 -30.67
CA ILE A 27 -2.25 5.30 -29.51
C ILE A 27 -0.93 4.57 -29.22
N MET A 28 -0.30 4.03 -30.26
CA MET A 28 1.00 3.34 -30.13
C MET A 28 2.07 4.29 -29.57
N LEU A 29 2.13 5.51 -30.09
CA LEU A 29 3.08 6.54 -29.65
C LEU A 29 2.84 6.96 -28.20
N ALA A 30 1.59 7.09 -27.78
CA ALA A 30 1.22 7.34 -26.38
C ALA A 30 1.66 6.19 -25.45
N GLY A 31 1.47 4.93 -25.87
CA GLY A 31 1.92 3.76 -25.12
C GLY A 31 3.44 3.72 -24.94
N VAL A 32 4.19 4.01 -26.01
CA VAL A 32 5.66 4.13 -25.95
C VAL A 32 6.07 5.28 -25.03
N ALA A 33 5.41 6.44 -25.13
CA ALA A 33 5.68 7.59 -24.27
C ALA A 33 5.50 7.25 -22.77
N VAL A 34 4.44 6.52 -22.39
CA VAL A 34 4.24 6.07 -21.01
C VAL A 34 5.35 5.12 -20.57
N LYS A 35 5.75 4.17 -21.42
CA LYS A 35 6.83 3.22 -21.11
C LYS A 35 8.16 3.94 -20.90
N VAL A 36 8.49 4.89 -21.78
CA VAL A 36 9.70 5.72 -21.68
C VAL A 36 9.64 6.63 -20.46
N TYR A 37 8.51 7.28 -20.19
CA TYR A 37 8.33 8.13 -19.02
C TYR A 37 8.51 7.35 -17.71
N LYS A 38 7.95 6.14 -17.62
CA LYS A 38 8.20 5.23 -16.48
C LYS A 38 9.68 4.85 -16.37
N ALA A 39 10.33 4.50 -17.48
CA ALA A 39 11.74 4.10 -17.47
C ALA A 39 12.70 5.25 -17.12
N TYR A 40 12.34 6.49 -17.43
CA TYR A 40 13.16 7.67 -17.17
C TYR A 40 12.93 8.27 -15.78
N ILE A 41 11.70 8.24 -15.26
CA ILE A 41 11.35 8.87 -13.98
C ILE A 41 11.29 7.87 -12.81
N ILE A 42 11.04 6.59 -13.05
CA ILE A 42 11.06 5.57 -11.99
C ILE A 42 12.45 4.93 -12.01
N PRO A 43 13.32 5.19 -11.01
CA PRO A 43 14.58 4.48 -10.88
C PRO A 43 14.26 3.00 -10.65
N SER A 44 14.90 2.11 -11.41
CA SER A 44 14.74 0.65 -11.36
C SER A 44 15.16 0.00 -10.03
N GLY A 45 15.13 0.73 -8.92
CA GLY A 45 15.34 0.26 -7.56
C GLY A 45 14.07 -0.28 -6.91
N ALA A 46 13.15 -0.88 -7.70
CA ALA A 46 12.07 -1.64 -7.11
C ALA A 46 12.71 -2.74 -6.25
N PRO A 47 12.42 -2.82 -4.94
CA PRO A 47 13.01 -3.84 -4.10
C PRO A 47 12.64 -5.21 -4.67
N ASN A 48 13.65 -6.03 -4.97
CA ASN A 48 13.42 -7.43 -5.27
C ASN A 48 12.95 -8.10 -3.98
N PHE A 49 11.63 -8.20 -3.79
CA PHE A 49 11.06 -8.86 -2.63
C PHE A 49 11.30 -10.36 -2.75
N ASN A 50 12.33 -10.85 -2.04
CA ASN A 50 12.64 -12.27 -1.96
C ASN A 50 11.77 -12.93 -0.88
N TYR A 51 10.58 -13.39 -1.26
CA TYR A 51 9.63 -14.08 -0.38
C TYR A 51 10.07 -15.48 0.07
N SER A 52 11.19 -15.99 -0.44
CA SER A 52 11.73 -17.30 -0.05
C SER A 52 12.72 -17.23 1.12
N VAL A 53 13.12 -16.03 1.53
CA VAL A 53 14.00 -15.84 2.69
C VAL A 53 13.12 -15.55 3.89
N SER A 54 13.19 -16.39 4.92
CA SER A 54 12.71 -16.02 6.25
C SER A 54 13.52 -14.82 6.70
N ASP A 55 12.87 -13.68 6.92
CA ASP A 55 13.52 -12.48 7.44
C ASP A 55 14.41 -12.85 8.63
N SER A 56 15.64 -12.35 8.67
CA SER A 56 16.61 -12.65 9.74
C SER A 56 16.05 -12.36 11.15
N ILE A 57 15.09 -11.44 11.24
CA ILE A 57 14.29 -11.14 12.43
C ILE A 57 13.49 -12.35 12.91
N PHE A 58 12.89 -13.13 12.01
CA PHE A 58 12.11 -14.33 12.35
C PHE A 58 13.00 -15.47 12.82
N THR A 59 14.15 -15.66 12.18
CA THR A 59 15.14 -16.67 12.61
C THR A 59 15.73 -16.31 13.96
N ALA A 60 16.10 -15.04 14.19
CA ALA A 60 16.58 -14.59 15.49
C ALA A 60 15.51 -14.75 16.58
N ARG A 61 14.25 -14.40 16.27
CA ARG A 61 13.14 -14.52 17.22
C ARG A 61 12.74 -15.97 17.49
N SER A 62 12.78 -16.85 16.49
CA SER A 62 12.51 -18.29 16.68
C SER A 62 13.61 -18.97 17.49
N GLN A 63 14.88 -18.56 17.32
CA GLN A 63 15.98 -19.04 18.16
C GLN A 63 15.86 -18.53 19.61
N LEU A 64 15.50 -17.27 19.80
CA LEU A 64 15.20 -16.73 21.13
C LEU A 64 13.99 -17.44 21.79
N MET A 65 12.96 -17.79 21.00
CA MET A 65 11.78 -18.52 21.48
C MET A 65 12.04 -20.00 21.73
N ALA A 66 12.94 -20.64 20.97
CA ALA A 66 13.31 -22.04 21.17
C ALA A 66 14.18 -22.24 22.43
N ASN A 67 14.85 -21.18 22.90
CA ASN A 67 15.68 -21.22 24.09
C ASN A 67 14.92 -20.86 25.39
N ASP A 68 13.63 -20.51 25.28
CA ASP A 68 12.74 -20.14 26.40
C ASP A 68 11.84 -21.30 26.85
N THR A 69 12.37 -22.52 26.84
CA THR A 69 11.74 -23.64 27.55
C THR A 69 12.14 -23.62 29.02
N VAL A 70 11.79 -22.55 29.76
CA VAL A 70 11.74 -22.57 31.22
C VAL A 70 10.53 -21.77 31.72
N ASP A 71 9.78 -22.44 32.60
CA ASP A 71 8.68 -21.97 33.46
C ASP A 71 7.25 -21.93 32.87
N LYS A 72 6.43 -22.82 33.43
CA LYS A 72 5.05 -23.13 33.11
C LYS A 72 4.05 -22.15 33.77
N ASN A 73 4.43 -20.90 34.01
CA ASN A 73 3.53 -19.92 34.59
C ASN A 73 3.64 -18.60 33.83
N ASN A 74 2.60 -18.29 33.05
CA ASN A 74 2.38 -17.02 32.34
C ASN A 74 2.92 -16.86 30.91
N GLY A 75 2.77 -17.90 30.07
CA GLY A 75 3.07 -17.85 28.63
C GLY A 75 1.89 -17.41 27.76
N MET A 76 1.40 -16.17 27.90
CA MET A 76 0.56 -15.55 26.88
C MET A 76 1.48 -14.72 25.99
N VAL A 77 1.83 -15.25 24.81
CA VAL A 77 2.59 -14.54 23.77
C VAL A 77 1.73 -13.37 23.27
N THR A 78 1.69 -12.28 24.03
CA THR A 78 1.01 -11.06 23.64
C THR A 78 1.90 -10.35 22.64
N GLY A 79 1.55 -10.45 21.35
CA GLY A 79 2.02 -9.47 20.38
C GLY A 79 1.76 -8.08 20.97
N LYS A 80 2.82 -7.28 21.12
CA LYS A 80 2.79 -5.96 21.76
C LYS A 80 1.61 -5.16 21.19
N LYS A 81 0.59 -4.91 22.01
CA LYS A 81 -0.56 -4.12 21.59
C LYS A 81 -0.13 -2.67 21.45
N ILE A 82 -0.73 -1.99 20.48
CA ILE A 82 -0.44 -0.59 20.19
C ILE A 82 -1.45 0.27 20.93
N ASN A 83 -0.94 1.13 21.80
CA ASN A 83 -1.77 2.06 22.55
C ASN A 83 -2.23 3.23 21.65
N LEU A 84 -3.54 3.36 21.43
CA LEU A 84 -4.11 4.39 20.54
C LEU A 84 -3.84 5.84 21.02
N ASN A 85 -3.67 6.05 22.32
CA ASN A 85 -3.49 7.37 22.91
C ASN A 85 -2.05 7.87 22.79
N SER A 86 -1.06 6.98 22.77
CA SER A 86 0.36 7.32 22.73
C SER A 86 1.08 6.91 21.44
N ALA A 87 0.47 6.08 20.59
CA ALA A 87 1.10 5.61 19.38
C ALA A 87 1.47 6.77 18.43
N SER A 88 2.66 6.63 17.86
CA SER A 88 3.14 7.44 16.75
C SER A 88 2.47 7.06 15.43
N LYS A 89 2.59 7.94 14.43
CA LYS A 89 2.02 7.70 13.08
C LYS A 89 2.56 6.39 12.47
N THR A 90 3.85 6.12 12.62
CA THR A 90 4.51 4.91 12.10
C THR A 90 4.02 3.65 12.81
N GLU A 91 3.83 3.68 14.13
CA GLU A 91 3.25 2.57 14.89
C GLU A 91 1.81 2.28 14.46
N LEU A 92 0.99 3.32 14.29
CA LEU A 92 -0.38 3.14 13.77
C LEU A 92 -0.40 2.54 12.37
N MET A 93 0.54 2.92 11.50
CA MET A 93 0.68 2.35 10.15
C MET A 93 1.12 0.89 10.13
N SER A 94 1.69 0.37 11.22
CA SER A 94 1.99 -1.07 11.32
C SER A 94 0.74 -1.94 11.50
N LEU A 95 -0.40 -1.33 11.81
CA LEU A 95 -1.66 -2.04 11.99
C LEU A 95 -2.27 -2.50 10.65
N PRO A 96 -2.88 -3.70 10.61
CA PRO A 96 -3.42 -4.24 9.37
C PRO A 96 -4.54 -3.37 8.80
N GLY A 97 -4.30 -2.82 7.60
CA GLY A 97 -5.28 -2.00 6.89
C GLY A 97 -5.37 -0.54 7.35
N ILE A 98 -4.37 -0.06 8.12
CA ILE A 98 -4.14 1.34 8.47
C ILE A 98 -2.97 1.87 7.64
N GLY A 99 -3.28 2.69 6.64
CA GLY A 99 -2.27 3.45 5.90
C GLY A 99 -2.09 4.85 6.48
N GLU A 100 -1.24 5.64 5.82
CA GLU A 100 -0.89 7.01 6.23
C GLU A 100 -2.11 7.89 6.56
N ALA A 101 -3.05 7.98 5.61
CA ALA A 101 -4.26 8.79 5.76
C ALA A 101 -5.18 8.33 6.91
N MET A 102 -5.10 7.05 7.32
CA MET A 102 -5.90 6.54 8.42
C MET A 102 -5.22 6.78 9.76
N ALA A 103 -3.89 6.62 9.84
CA ALA A 103 -3.11 6.98 11.01
C ALA A 103 -3.30 8.47 11.35
N ASP A 104 -3.26 9.35 10.36
CA ASP A 104 -3.50 10.78 10.54
C ASP A 104 -4.91 11.08 11.10
N ARG A 105 -5.92 10.33 10.66
CA ARG A 105 -7.29 10.47 11.19
C ARG A 105 -7.39 10.03 12.64
N ILE A 106 -6.67 8.99 13.04
CA ILE A 106 -6.64 8.51 14.44
C ILE A 106 -5.99 9.57 15.34
N ILE A 107 -4.87 10.15 14.90
CA ILE A 107 -4.19 11.23 15.61
C ILE A 107 -5.09 12.47 15.71
N MET A 108 -5.64 12.93 14.57
CA MET A 108 -6.56 14.06 14.56
C MET A 108 -7.81 13.82 15.43
N HIS A 109 -8.28 12.57 15.53
CA HIS A 109 -9.40 12.23 16.39
C HIS A 109 -9.06 12.46 17.87
N ARG A 110 -7.91 11.97 18.34
CA ARG A 110 -7.49 12.19 19.73
C ARG A 110 -7.17 13.64 20.06
N ASP A 111 -6.72 14.41 19.07
CA ASP A 111 -6.44 15.85 19.24
C ASP A 111 -7.73 16.68 19.30
N LYS A 112 -8.75 16.33 18.50
CA LYS A 112 -10.02 17.10 18.42
C LYS A 112 -11.07 16.68 19.45
N LYS A 113 -11.22 15.37 19.68
CA LYS A 113 -12.26 14.80 20.57
C LYS A 113 -11.70 14.40 21.93
N GLY A 114 -10.39 14.46 22.11
CA GLY A 114 -9.70 13.97 23.29
C GLY A 114 -9.30 12.49 23.16
N LYS A 115 -8.52 12.03 24.13
CA LYS A 115 -8.00 10.65 24.19
C LYS A 115 -9.14 9.61 24.09
N PHE A 116 -8.85 8.50 23.43
CA PHE A 116 -9.73 7.35 23.39
C PHE A 116 -9.92 6.81 24.81
N LYS A 117 -11.17 6.62 25.24
CA LYS A 117 -11.48 5.97 26.53
C LYS A 117 -11.72 4.48 26.36
N THR A 118 -12.23 4.10 25.20
CA THR A 118 -12.51 2.71 24.86
C THR A 118 -12.03 2.40 23.46
N ILE A 119 -11.68 1.14 23.22
CA ILE A 119 -11.27 0.67 21.88
C ILE A 119 -12.41 0.87 20.87
N ASN A 120 -13.68 0.80 21.30
CA ASN A 120 -14.86 0.96 20.44
C ASN A 120 -14.98 2.35 19.81
N GLU A 121 -14.42 3.40 20.43
CA GLU A 121 -14.43 4.77 19.90
C GLU A 121 -13.69 4.89 18.57
N LEU A 122 -12.77 3.95 18.28
CA LEU A 122 -12.09 3.85 16.99
C LEU A 122 -13.09 3.69 15.82
N ARG A 123 -14.27 3.09 16.07
CA ARG A 123 -15.34 2.94 15.07
C ARG A 123 -15.99 4.26 14.66
N THR A 124 -15.83 5.32 15.46
CA THR A 124 -16.38 6.65 15.14
C THR A 124 -15.53 7.39 14.10
N ILE A 125 -14.33 6.87 13.78
CA ILE A 125 -13.44 7.41 12.76
C ILE A 125 -13.94 7.02 11.37
N LYS A 126 -14.09 8.02 10.51
CA LYS A 126 -14.52 7.81 9.12
C LYS A 126 -13.55 6.87 8.38
N GLY A 127 -14.06 5.70 7.99
CA GLY A 127 -13.32 4.67 7.26
C GLY A 127 -12.90 3.45 8.11
N ILE A 128 -13.23 3.41 9.39
CA ILE A 128 -13.09 2.23 10.25
C ILE A 128 -14.47 1.59 10.44
N GLY A 129 -14.80 0.64 9.55
CA GLY A 129 -16.01 -0.18 9.68
C GLY A 129 -15.82 -1.40 10.58
N GLU A 130 -16.91 -2.12 10.86
CA GLU A 130 -16.96 -3.38 11.64
C GLU A 130 -15.85 -4.37 11.25
N ASN A 131 -15.68 -4.62 9.95
CA ASN A 131 -14.70 -5.59 9.44
C ASN A 131 -13.25 -5.18 9.73
N LYS A 132 -12.94 -3.88 9.59
CA LYS A 132 -11.61 -3.37 9.91
C LYS A 132 -11.38 -3.38 11.42
N PHE A 133 -12.38 -2.94 12.18
CA PHE A 133 -12.32 -2.93 13.64
C PHE A 133 -12.03 -4.32 14.22
N LYS A 134 -12.72 -5.37 13.75
CA LYS A 134 -12.48 -6.76 14.19
C LYS A 134 -11.03 -7.20 13.94
N LYS A 135 -10.43 -6.82 12.82
CA LYS A 135 -9.03 -7.13 12.49
C LYS A 135 -8.04 -6.33 13.34
N LEU A 136 -8.40 -5.13 13.77
CA LEU A 136 -7.53 -4.26 14.58
C LEU A 136 -7.59 -4.60 16.07
N LYS A 137 -8.76 -5.00 16.57
CA LYS A 137 -9.05 -5.30 17.98
C LYS A 137 -7.97 -6.12 18.71
N PRO A 138 -7.37 -7.19 18.13
CA PRO A 138 -6.34 -7.96 18.84
C PRO A 138 -5.00 -7.23 18.98
N TYR A 139 -4.73 -6.21 18.16
CA TYR A 139 -3.43 -5.50 18.08
C TYR A 139 -3.43 -4.13 18.75
N ILE A 140 -4.57 -3.68 19.26
CA ILE A 140 -4.73 -2.32 19.82
C ILE A 140 -5.19 -2.36 21.26
N GLU A 141 -4.80 -1.34 22.01
CA GLU A 141 -5.26 -1.12 23.37
C GLU A 141 -5.43 0.37 23.67
N VAL A 142 -6.06 0.65 24.80
CA VAL A 142 -6.25 1.99 25.35
C VAL A 142 -5.79 1.94 26.80
N GLN A 143 -4.93 2.88 27.18
CA GLN A 143 -4.45 3.10 28.54
C GLN A 143 -4.90 4.48 29.03
#